data_AF-A0A1G1K3X1-F1
#
_entry.id   AF-A0A1G1K3X1-F1
#
_cell.length_a   1.000
_cell.length_b   1.000
_cell.length_c   1.000
_cell.angle_alpha   90.00
_cell.angle_beta   90.00
_cell.angle_gamma   90.00
#
_symmetry.space_group_name_H-M   'P 1'
#
loop_
_entity.id
_entity.type
_entity.pdbx_description
1 polymer ?
#
loop_
_entity_poly.entity_id
_entity_poly.type
_entity_poly.pdbx_seq_one_letter_code
_entity_poly.pdbx_strand_id
1 'polypeptide(L)'
;MPWKLKRNLSLAGTTTALIFLVLTWSHGAQSAEITPTKSLAKTIAFEGTFLEKIESQRGAPLTEGEKQRFIQTIQAIMEAVKVQRFEFIQKISQITKLSPTQISQIMPKIGRKARPLDENMIPKIEVLLGRTLTTDEMHEIHAADQERKQAMAPIREGFVTQLTLVTGLSPEAVSTILSTHLKVANTPS
;
A
#
# COMPACT_ATOMS: atom_id res chain seq x y z
N MET A 1 14.62 31.47 -68.33
CA MET A 1 15.46 30.48 -67.66
C MET A 1 14.64 29.80 -66.56
N PRO A 2 14.36 28.50 -66.66
CA PRO A 2 13.69 27.69 -65.64
C PRO A 2 14.71 27.33 -64.52
N TRP A 3 14.35 26.90 -63.32
CA TRP A 3 14.00 25.51 -63.04
C TRP A 3 13.30 25.38 -61.68
N LYS A 4 12.31 24.47 -61.69
CA LYS A 4 11.37 24.08 -60.64
C LYS A 4 12.07 23.40 -59.46
N LEU A 5 11.62 23.64 -58.23
CA LEU A 5 11.70 22.64 -57.17
C LEU A 5 10.34 21.96 -56.99
N LYS A 6 10.30 20.68 -57.38
CA LYS A 6 9.16 19.78 -57.22
C LYS A 6 9.11 19.25 -55.78
N ARG A 7 7.91 19.22 -55.21
CA ARG A 7 7.55 18.35 -54.07
C ARG A 7 7.63 16.89 -54.53
N ASN A 8 8.18 16.01 -53.68
CA ASN A 8 7.91 14.57 -53.63
C ASN A 8 8.47 14.03 -52.31
N LEU A 9 7.63 13.89 -51.28
CA LEU A 9 7.87 12.94 -50.19
C LEU A 9 7.09 11.67 -50.54
N SER A 10 7.83 10.62 -50.87
CA SER A 10 7.35 9.29 -51.20
C SER A 10 7.09 8.50 -49.92
N LEU A 11 5.96 7.79 -49.87
CA LEU A 11 5.78 6.62 -49.00
C LEU A 11 6.63 5.46 -49.52
N ALA A 12 7.40 4.83 -48.63
CA ALA A 12 7.81 3.43 -48.62
C ALA A 12 8.37 3.18 -47.21
N GLY A 13 7.87 2.28 -46.35
CA GLY A 13 7.33 0.97 -46.66
C GLY A 13 8.45 -0.07 -46.67
N THR A 14 9.18 -0.22 -45.55
CA THR A 14 10.11 -1.34 -45.35
C THR A 14 9.92 -1.95 -43.96
N THR A 15 9.09 -2.99 -43.96
CA THR A 15 9.04 -4.08 -43.01
C THR A 15 10.44 -4.55 -42.62
N THR A 16 10.84 -4.32 -41.37
CA THR A 16 12.03 -4.96 -40.81
C THR A 16 11.57 -6.25 -40.14
N ALA A 17 11.79 -7.36 -40.82
CA ALA A 17 11.61 -8.70 -40.27
C ALA A 17 12.63 -8.91 -39.15
N LEU A 18 12.15 -8.92 -37.90
CA LEU A 18 12.95 -9.38 -36.77
C LEU A 18 12.95 -10.91 -36.78
N ILE A 19 14.13 -11.44 -37.07
CA ILE A 19 14.48 -12.86 -37.07
C ILE A 19 14.25 -13.43 -35.67
N PHE A 20 13.37 -14.42 -35.59
CA PHE A 20 13.24 -15.31 -34.45
C PHE A 20 14.49 -16.20 -34.37
N LEU A 21 15.41 -15.86 -33.47
CA LEU A 21 16.42 -16.80 -33.01
C LEU A 21 15.87 -17.54 -31.78
N VAL A 22 15.24 -18.68 -32.04
CA VAL A 22 14.82 -19.62 -31.00
C VAL A 22 16.07 -20.32 -30.47
N LEU A 23 16.62 -19.83 -29.36
CA LEU A 23 17.57 -20.59 -28.56
C LEU A 23 16.78 -21.39 -27.51
N THR A 24 16.51 -22.65 -27.82
CA THR A 24 15.93 -23.61 -26.88
C THR A 24 16.94 -23.97 -25.81
N TRP A 25 16.90 -23.26 -24.68
CA TRP A 25 17.48 -23.77 -23.44
C TRP A 25 16.42 -24.63 -22.75
N SER A 26 16.54 -25.93 -22.94
CA SER A 26 15.82 -26.96 -22.19
C SER A 26 16.39 -26.97 -20.76
N HIS A 27 15.84 -26.12 -19.89
CA HIS A 27 15.92 -26.29 -18.44
C HIS A 27 14.55 -26.78 -17.99
N GLY A 28 14.53 -27.97 -17.39
CA GLY A 28 13.32 -28.63 -16.93
C GLY A 28 12.41 -27.65 -16.19
N ALA A 29 11.18 -27.56 -16.67
CA ALA A 29 10.09 -26.92 -15.96
C ALA A 29 9.85 -27.69 -14.66
N GLN A 30 10.60 -27.33 -13.60
CA GLN A 30 10.01 -27.34 -12.28
C GLN A 30 8.90 -26.30 -12.36
N SER A 31 7.67 -26.78 -12.53
CA SER A 31 6.49 -26.09 -12.04
C SER A 31 6.74 -25.84 -10.56
N ALA A 32 7.36 -24.71 -10.25
CA ALA A 32 7.23 -24.14 -8.94
C ALA A 32 5.73 -23.86 -8.79
N GLU A 33 5.03 -24.76 -8.10
CA GLU A 33 3.83 -24.35 -7.37
C GLU A 33 4.25 -23.13 -6.57
N ILE A 34 3.93 -21.96 -7.10
CA ILE A 34 4.11 -20.70 -6.41
C ILE A 34 3.05 -20.76 -5.31
N THR A 35 3.34 -21.47 -4.22
CA THR A 35 2.50 -21.43 -3.04
C THR A 35 2.57 -19.97 -2.62
N PRO A 36 1.47 -19.20 -2.73
CA PRO A 36 1.51 -17.80 -2.39
C PRO A 36 1.97 -17.74 -0.93
N THR A 37 3.12 -17.12 -0.71
CA THR A 37 3.66 -16.97 0.64
C THR A 37 2.55 -16.40 1.53
N LYS A 38 2.48 -16.82 2.79
CA LYS A 38 1.39 -16.48 3.74
C LYS A 38 1.09 -14.97 3.83
N SER A 39 2.03 -14.12 3.39
CA SER A 39 1.87 -12.68 3.22
C SER A 39 1.03 -12.30 1.99
N LEU A 40 1.32 -12.88 0.81
CA LEU A 40 0.59 -12.64 -0.45
C LEU A 40 -0.86 -13.10 -0.38
N ALA A 41 -1.11 -14.33 0.11
CA ALA A 41 -2.47 -14.84 0.29
C ALA A 41 -3.34 -13.95 1.19
N LYS A 42 -2.70 -13.26 2.15
CA LYS A 42 -3.39 -12.38 3.09
C LYS A 42 -3.65 -10.99 2.52
N THR A 43 -2.73 -10.46 1.71
CA THR A 43 -2.97 -9.25 0.91
C THR A 43 -4.12 -9.48 -0.06
N ILE A 44 -4.14 -10.63 -0.74
CA ILE A 44 -5.22 -11.05 -1.65
C ILE A 44 -6.57 -11.17 -0.91
N ALA A 45 -6.58 -11.70 0.32
CA ALA A 45 -7.82 -11.78 1.12
C ALA A 45 -8.33 -10.40 1.60
N PHE A 46 -7.42 -9.47 1.90
CA PHE A 46 -7.77 -8.08 2.21
C PHE A 46 -8.32 -7.36 0.98
N GLU A 47 -7.66 -7.52 -0.17
CA GLU A 47 -8.07 -6.95 -1.46
C GLU A 47 -9.45 -7.49 -1.88
N GLY A 48 -9.70 -8.80 -1.77
CA GLY A 48 -10.98 -9.42 -2.10
C GLY A 48 -12.14 -8.90 -1.26
N THR A 49 -12.00 -8.89 0.08
CA THR A 49 -13.07 -8.42 0.97
C THR A 49 -13.32 -6.92 0.89
N PHE A 50 -12.30 -6.11 0.58
CA PHE A 50 -12.47 -4.68 0.38
C PHE A 50 -13.11 -4.37 -0.98
N LEU A 51 -12.70 -5.08 -2.04
CA LEU A 51 -13.30 -5.02 -3.37
C LEU A 51 -14.80 -5.38 -3.34
N GLU A 52 -15.16 -6.48 -2.69
CA GLU A 52 -16.56 -6.92 -2.53
C GLU A 52 -17.44 -5.84 -1.90
N LYS A 53 -16.92 -5.12 -0.88
CA LYS A 53 -17.68 -4.02 -0.27
C LYS A 53 -17.83 -2.81 -1.17
N ILE A 54 -16.80 -2.50 -1.95
CA ILE A 54 -16.85 -1.43 -2.93
C ILE A 54 -17.90 -1.75 -4.00
N GLU A 55 -17.88 -2.96 -4.54
CA GLU A 55 -18.86 -3.43 -5.53
C GLU A 55 -20.28 -3.48 -4.95
N SER A 56 -20.43 -3.96 -3.71
CA SER A 56 -21.71 -3.96 -2.99
C SER A 56 -22.25 -2.55 -2.76
N GLN A 57 -21.40 -1.59 -2.38
CA GLN A 57 -21.82 -0.20 -2.17
C GLN A 57 -22.16 0.50 -3.49
N ARG A 58 -21.43 0.17 -4.57
CA ARG A 58 -21.68 0.68 -5.92
C ARG A 58 -22.97 0.08 -6.52
N GLY A 59 -23.34 -1.13 -6.11
CA GLY A 59 -24.46 -1.90 -6.66
C GLY A 59 -24.15 -2.57 -8.01
N ALA A 60 -22.88 -2.57 -8.43
CA ALA A 60 -22.42 -3.19 -9.66
C ALA A 60 -20.95 -3.65 -9.52
N PRO A 61 -20.56 -4.76 -10.17
CA PRO A 61 -19.17 -5.19 -10.18
C PRO A 61 -18.28 -4.16 -10.88
N LEU A 62 -17.02 -4.06 -10.47
CA LEU A 62 -16.01 -3.33 -11.22
C LEU A 62 -15.72 -4.07 -12.54
N THR A 63 -15.49 -3.33 -13.61
CA THR A 63 -14.91 -3.86 -14.84
C THR A 63 -13.48 -4.33 -14.60
N GLU A 64 -12.94 -5.21 -15.43
CA GLU A 64 -11.56 -5.70 -15.21
C GLU A 64 -10.50 -4.60 -15.24
N GLY A 65 -10.69 -3.56 -16.06
CA GLY A 65 -9.82 -2.39 -16.05
C GLY A 65 -9.91 -1.58 -14.74
N GLU A 66 -11.11 -1.46 -14.17
CA GLU A 66 -11.32 -0.82 -12.86
C GLU A 66 -10.71 -1.66 -11.73
N LYS A 67 -10.85 -2.98 -11.75
CA LYS A 67 -10.23 -3.89 -10.76
C LYS A 67 -8.71 -3.81 -10.81
N GLN A 68 -8.10 -3.77 -11.99
CA GLN A 68 -6.66 -3.65 -12.12
C GLN A 68 -6.15 -2.32 -11.55
N ARG A 69 -6.84 -1.20 -11.85
CA ARG A 69 -6.51 0.11 -11.26
C ARG A 69 -6.71 0.12 -9.75
N PHE A 70 -7.78 -0.49 -9.26
CA PHE A 70 -8.06 -0.64 -7.84
C PHE A 70 -6.92 -1.36 -7.11
N ILE A 71 -6.47 -2.50 -7.63
CA ILE A 71 -5.35 -3.27 -7.08
C ILE A 71 -4.06 -2.43 -7.10
N GLN A 72 -3.76 -1.76 -8.21
CA GLN A 72 -2.59 -0.87 -8.32
C GLN A 72 -2.61 0.26 -7.28
N THR A 73 -3.77 0.89 -7.09
CA THR A 73 -3.96 1.93 -6.07
C THR A 73 -3.72 1.38 -4.66
N ILE A 74 -4.26 0.20 -4.32
CA ILE A 74 -4.02 -0.44 -3.02
C ILE A 74 -2.53 -0.72 -2.82
N GLN A 75 -1.86 -1.29 -3.81
CA GLN A 75 -0.43 -1.61 -3.73
C GLN A 75 0.42 -0.36 -3.50
N ALA A 76 0.21 0.70 -4.29
CA ALA A 76 0.95 1.96 -4.14
C ALA A 76 0.82 2.54 -2.73
N ILE A 77 -0.38 2.44 -2.14
CA ILE A 77 -0.67 3.00 -0.83
C ILE A 77 -0.13 2.11 0.29
N MET A 78 -0.17 0.79 0.13
CA MET A 78 0.52 -0.10 1.04
C MET A 78 2.02 0.19 1.10
N GLU A 79 2.67 0.51 -0.03
CA GLU A 79 4.07 0.94 -0.03
C GLU A 79 4.27 2.27 0.72
N ALA A 80 3.44 3.28 0.46
CA ALA A 80 3.52 4.56 1.18
C ALA A 80 3.34 4.38 2.70
N VAL A 81 2.39 3.55 3.12
CA VAL A 81 2.16 3.23 4.54
C VAL A 81 3.34 2.46 5.14
N LYS A 82 3.98 1.56 4.39
CA LYS A 82 5.18 0.83 4.87
C LYS A 82 6.33 1.78 5.18
N VAL A 83 6.59 2.78 4.32
CA VAL A 83 7.65 3.78 4.53
C VAL A 83 7.43 4.52 5.84
N GLN A 84 6.24 5.06 6.03
CA GLN A 84 5.88 5.81 7.24
C GLN A 84 5.87 4.94 8.51
N ARG A 85 5.45 3.68 8.38
CA ARG A 85 5.57 2.70 9.49
C ARG A 85 7.03 2.45 9.85
N PHE A 86 7.91 2.34 8.86
CA PHE A 86 9.34 2.14 9.10
C PHE A 86 9.97 3.37 9.79
N GLU A 87 9.66 4.59 9.33
CA GLU A 87 10.13 5.83 9.96
C GLU A 87 9.72 5.92 11.44
N PHE A 88 8.46 5.60 11.73
CA PHE A 88 7.98 5.55 13.11
C PHE A 88 8.73 4.49 13.94
N ILE A 89 8.92 3.28 13.41
CA ILE A 89 9.69 2.21 14.09
C ILE A 89 11.11 2.69 14.43
N GLN A 90 11.78 3.37 13.49
CA GLN A 90 13.13 3.89 13.70
C GLN A 90 13.16 4.93 14.83
N LYS A 91 12.19 5.85 14.86
CA LYS A 91 12.09 6.85 15.94
C LYS A 91 11.86 6.21 17.30
N ILE A 92 10.89 5.31 17.42
CA ILE A 92 10.64 4.61 18.70
C ILE A 92 11.86 3.79 19.13
N SER A 93 12.56 3.16 18.18
CA SER A 93 13.81 2.44 18.46
C SER A 93 14.90 3.35 19.01
N GLN A 94 15.04 4.57 18.47
CA GLN A 94 16.03 5.54 18.96
C GLN A 94 15.70 6.07 20.37
N ILE A 95 14.42 6.30 20.66
CA ILE A 95 13.94 6.77 21.97
C ILE A 95 14.17 5.68 23.04
N THR A 96 13.68 4.46 22.76
CA THR A 96 13.62 3.37 23.75
C THR A 96 14.87 2.50 23.79
N LYS A 97 15.78 2.63 22.82
CA LYS A 97 16.93 1.75 22.58
C LYS A 97 16.57 0.28 22.31
N LEU A 98 15.30 -0.04 22.12
CA LEU A 98 14.85 -1.35 21.63
C LEU A 98 15.21 -1.51 20.16
N SER A 99 15.45 -2.74 19.70
CA SER A 99 15.73 -2.97 18.28
C SER A 99 14.49 -2.68 17.40
N PRO A 100 14.68 -2.22 16.15
CA PRO A 100 13.57 -2.01 15.21
C PRO A 100 12.69 -3.26 15.03
N THR A 101 13.29 -4.45 15.14
CA THR A 101 12.58 -5.73 15.07
C THR A 101 11.62 -5.92 16.23
N GLN A 102 12.05 -5.64 17.47
CA GLN A 102 11.19 -5.73 18.65
C GLN A 102 10.01 -4.75 18.57
N ILE A 103 10.27 -3.51 18.16
CA ILE A 103 9.22 -2.50 17.96
C ILE A 103 8.22 -2.95 16.88
N SER A 104 8.71 -3.46 15.74
CA SER A 104 7.87 -3.95 14.65
C SER A 104 6.94 -5.10 15.06
N GLN A 105 7.36 -5.93 16.01
CA GLN A 105 6.56 -7.06 16.53
C GLN A 105 5.39 -6.62 17.40
N ILE A 106 5.54 -5.55 18.17
CA ILE A 106 4.49 -5.03 19.05
C ILE A 106 3.53 -4.05 18.36
N MET A 107 3.94 -3.50 17.21
CA MET A 107 3.10 -2.63 16.39
C MET A 107 1.90 -3.37 15.77
N PRO A 108 0.74 -2.69 15.66
CA PRO A 108 -0.36 -3.18 14.84
C PRO A 108 0.09 -3.52 13.42
N LYS A 109 -0.39 -4.65 12.91
CA LYS A 109 -0.12 -5.06 11.52
C LYS A 109 -1.06 -4.30 10.59
N ILE A 110 -0.50 -3.78 9.49
CA ILE A 110 -1.27 -3.14 8.41
C ILE A 110 -2.34 -4.13 7.89
N GLY A 111 -3.56 -3.65 7.70
CA GLY A 111 -4.67 -4.44 7.15
C GLY A 111 -5.25 -5.48 8.12
N ARG A 112 -4.94 -5.40 9.42
CA ARG A 112 -5.66 -6.17 10.46
C ARG A 112 -6.49 -5.25 11.32
N LYS A 113 -7.72 -5.68 11.64
CA LYS A 113 -8.50 -5.08 12.73
C LYS A 113 -7.66 -5.14 14.01
N ALA A 114 -7.15 -3.99 14.45
CA ALA A 114 -6.54 -3.87 15.76
C ALA A 114 -7.65 -4.00 16.82
N ARG A 115 -7.37 -4.72 17.92
CA ARG A 115 -8.19 -4.56 19.14
C ARG A 115 -7.77 -3.24 19.81
N PRO A 116 -8.63 -2.60 20.61
CA PRO A 116 -8.24 -1.37 21.32
C PRO A 116 -6.97 -1.52 22.18
N LEU A 117 -6.76 -2.70 22.80
CA LEU A 117 -5.52 -3.04 23.51
C LEU A 117 -4.29 -3.19 22.60
N ASP A 118 -4.50 -3.47 21.30
CA ASP A 118 -3.40 -3.57 20.35
C ASP A 118 -2.87 -2.19 19.93
N GLU A 119 -3.70 -1.14 20.05
CA GLU A 119 -3.40 0.22 19.62
C GLU A 119 -2.47 0.95 20.59
N ASN A 120 -2.55 0.66 21.90
CA ASN A 120 -1.63 1.26 22.86
C ASN A 120 -0.30 0.50 22.90
N MET A 121 0.75 1.12 22.37
CA MET A 121 2.09 0.54 22.32
C MET A 121 2.87 0.72 23.63
N ILE A 122 2.54 1.71 24.46
CA ILE A 122 3.31 2.07 25.66
C ILE A 122 3.48 0.87 26.60
N PRO A 123 2.40 0.17 27.04
CA PRO A 123 2.56 -0.97 27.94
C PRO A 123 3.42 -2.10 27.35
N LYS A 124 3.38 -2.27 26.02
CA LYS A 124 4.16 -3.30 25.32
C LYS A 124 5.65 -2.93 25.27
N ILE A 125 5.95 -1.65 25.10
CA ILE A 125 7.32 -1.12 25.15
C ILE A 125 7.88 -1.29 26.56
N GLU A 126 7.13 -0.94 27.59
CA GLU A 126 7.56 -1.08 28.99
C GLU A 126 7.85 -2.54 29.37
N VAL A 127 7.02 -3.47 28.92
CA VAL A 127 7.25 -4.92 29.10
C VAL A 127 8.57 -5.35 28.44
N LEU A 128 8.88 -4.85 27.23
CA LEU A 128 10.14 -5.17 26.55
C LEU A 128 11.36 -4.53 27.22
N LEU A 129 11.20 -3.35 27.80
CA LEU A 129 12.26 -2.65 28.53
C LEU A 129 12.51 -3.24 29.93
N GLY A 130 11.51 -3.91 30.52
CA GLY A 130 11.56 -4.36 31.91
C GLY A 130 11.48 -3.21 32.93
N ARG A 131 11.07 -2.01 32.48
CA ARG A 131 10.88 -0.81 33.30
C ARG A 131 9.80 0.08 32.69
N THR A 132 9.29 1.00 33.48
CA THR A 132 8.41 2.07 32.98
C THR A 132 9.20 3.06 32.12
N LEU A 133 8.50 3.70 31.18
CA LEU A 133 9.07 4.81 30.41
C LEU A 133 9.24 6.04 31.31
N THR A 134 10.27 6.84 31.05
CA THR A 134 10.40 8.15 31.69
C THR A 134 9.39 9.13 31.09
N THR A 135 9.15 10.25 31.79
CA THR A 135 8.29 11.32 31.28
C THR A 135 8.78 11.84 29.92
N ASP A 136 10.09 12.00 29.75
CA ASP A 136 10.68 12.48 28.51
C ASP A 136 10.50 11.47 27.37
N GLU A 137 10.75 10.17 27.63
CA GLU A 137 10.54 9.12 26.63
C GLU A 137 9.06 9.04 26.20
N MET A 138 8.12 9.14 27.15
CA MET A 138 6.69 9.17 26.83
C MET A 138 6.34 10.37 25.95
N HIS A 139 6.85 11.56 26.29
CA HIS A 139 6.62 12.77 25.52
C HIS A 139 7.16 12.63 24.08
N GLU A 140 8.37 12.10 23.91
CA GLU A 140 8.95 11.85 22.59
C GLU A 140 8.18 10.80 21.78
N ILE A 141 7.70 9.73 22.41
CA ILE A 141 6.86 8.71 21.76
C ILE A 141 5.54 9.33 21.29
N HIS A 142 4.90 10.16 22.11
CA HIS A 142 3.69 10.88 21.73
C HIS A 142 3.94 11.84 20.56
N ALA A 143 5.04 12.59 20.58
CA ALA A 143 5.43 13.46 19.47
C ALA A 143 5.63 12.67 18.17
N ALA A 144 6.32 11.53 18.23
CA ALA A 144 6.52 10.65 17.08
C ALA A 144 5.19 10.07 16.54
N ASP A 145 4.23 9.74 17.42
CA ASP A 145 2.91 9.29 16.98
C ASP A 145 2.10 10.40 16.31
N GLN A 146 2.17 11.62 16.82
CA GLN A 146 1.52 12.78 16.20
C GLN A 146 2.11 13.08 14.82
N GLU A 147 3.43 13.05 14.69
CA GLU A 147 4.09 13.24 13.40
C GLU A 147 3.70 12.15 12.39
N ARG A 148 3.68 10.87 12.83
CA ARG A 148 3.18 9.76 12.00
C ARG A 148 1.74 9.99 11.56
N LYS A 149 0.86 10.46 12.45
CA LYS A 149 -0.55 10.76 12.12
C LYS A 149 -0.66 11.88 11.09
N GLN A 150 0.12 12.94 11.24
CA GLN A 150 0.18 14.06 10.30
C GLN A 150 0.67 13.61 8.92
N ALA A 151 1.72 12.78 8.86
CA ALA A 151 2.23 12.24 7.60
C ALA A 151 1.31 11.20 6.95
N MET A 152 0.51 10.48 7.74
CA MET A 152 -0.52 9.55 7.26
C MET A 152 -1.74 10.25 6.64
N ALA A 153 -2.09 11.46 7.08
CA ALA A 153 -3.26 12.18 6.61
C ALA A 153 -3.29 12.37 5.08
N PRO A 154 -2.25 12.94 4.42
CA PRO A 154 -2.26 13.11 2.97
C PRO A 154 -2.27 11.79 2.20
N ILE A 155 -1.68 10.71 2.74
CA ILE A 155 -1.73 9.37 2.13
C ILE A 155 -3.18 8.84 2.14
N ARG A 156 -3.89 9.03 3.25
CA ARG A 156 -5.31 8.64 3.37
C ARG A 156 -6.19 9.44 2.42
N GLU A 157 -6.00 10.75 2.34
CA GLU A 157 -6.77 11.63 1.44
C GLU A 157 -6.52 11.30 -0.03
N GLY A 158 -5.25 11.06 -0.39
CA GLY A 158 -4.89 10.58 -1.72
C GLY A 158 -5.53 9.23 -2.05
N PHE A 159 -5.61 8.32 -1.08
CA PHE A 159 -6.29 7.03 -1.26
C PHE A 159 -7.77 7.20 -1.56
N VAL A 160 -8.47 7.98 -0.73
CA VAL A 160 -9.90 8.22 -0.88
C VAL A 160 -10.19 8.86 -2.23
N THR A 161 -9.36 9.82 -2.64
CA THR A 161 -9.47 10.50 -3.94
C THR A 161 -9.29 9.53 -5.10
N GLN A 162 -8.23 8.71 -5.09
CA GLN A 162 -7.99 7.76 -6.18
C GLN A 162 -9.07 6.68 -6.26
N LEU A 163 -9.52 6.15 -5.12
CA LEU A 163 -10.60 5.18 -5.09
C LEU A 163 -11.93 5.78 -5.55
N THR A 164 -12.21 7.04 -5.21
CA THR A 164 -13.39 7.76 -5.72
C THR A 164 -13.36 7.80 -7.26
N LEU A 165 -12.20 8.13 -7.85
CA LEU A 165 -12.03 8.15 -9.31
C LEU A 165 -12.18 6.76 -9.95
N VAL A 166 -11.69 5.70 -9.30
CA VAL A 166 -11.75 4.33 -9.83
C VAL A 166 -13.14 3.71 -9.70
N THR A 167 -13.84 4.00 -8.60
CA THR A 167 -15.08 3.28 -8.23
C THR A 167 -16.34 4.08 -8.52
N GLY A 168 -16.23 5.40 -8.70
CA GLY A 168 -17.35 6.31 -8.86
C GLY A 168 -18.17 6.55 -7.57
N LEU A 169 -17.73 6.00 -6.43
CA LEU A 169 -18.35 6.23 -5.13
C LEU A 169 -18.00 7.62 -4.60
N SER A 170 -18.85 8.19 -3.74
CA SER A 170 -18.52 9.45 -3.07
C SER A 170 -17.31 9.29 -2.12
N PRO A 171 -16.54 10.37 -1.88
CA PRO A 171 -15.43 10.33 -0.92
C PRO A 171 -15.84 9.84 0.47
N GLU A 172 -17.05 10.19 0.92
CA GLU A 172 -17.61 9.79 2.22
C GLU A 172 -17.89 8.29 2.27
N ALA A 173 -18.46 7.73 1.19
CA ALA A 173 -18.72 6.30 1.08
C ALA A 173 -17.40 5.51 1.09
N VAL A 174 -16.41 5.94 0.31
CA VAL A 174 -15.07 5.34 0.28
C VAL A 174 -14.42 5.43 1.66
N SER A 175 -14.44 6.60 2.31
CA SER A 175 -13.87 6.81 3.64
C SER A 175 -14.56 5.95 4.71
N THR A 176 -15.87 5.73 4.61
CA THR A 176 -16.63 4.87 5.52
C THR A 176 -16.24 3.40 5.39
N ILE A 177 -16.16 2.90 4.16
CA ILE A 177 -15.71 1.53 3.88
C ILE A 177 -14.26 1.36 4.36
N LEU A 178 -13.40 2.33 4.06
CA LEU A 178 -12.01 2.37 4.50
C LEU A 178 -11.90 2.29 6.02
N SER A 179 -12.64 3.12 6.75
CA SER A 179 -12.61 3.16 8.22
C SER A 179 -13.09 1.84 8.83
N THR A 180 -14.08 1.21 8.21
CA THR A 180 -14.66 -0.08 8.63
C THR A 180 -13.72 -1.26 8.35
N HIS A 181 -12.96 -1.23 7.26
CA HIS A 181 -12.02 -2.28 6.87
C HIS A 181 -10.65 -2.13 7.48
N LEU A 182 -10.17 -0.89 7.57
CA LEU A 182 -8.83 -0.62 8.04
C LEU A 182 -8.76 -0.49 9.55
N LYS A 183 -9.82 -0.03 10.26
CA LYS A 183 -9.71 0.42 11.68
C LYS A 183 -8.28 0.89 11.99
N VAL A 184 -7.78 1.78 11.14
CA VAL A 184 -6.49 2.43 11.34
C VAL A 184 -6.76 3.44 12.43
N ALA A 185 -6.02 3.31 13.52
CA ALA A 185 -6.09 4.02 14.79
C ALA A 185 -6.11 5.55 14.67
N ASN A 186 -7.21 6.11 14.15
CA ASN A 186 -7.53 7.53 14.10
C ASN A 186 -9.02 7.70 14.47
N THR A 187 -9.39 7.21 15.64
CA THR A 187 -10.48 7.87 16.37
C THR A 187 -9.83 9.06 17.09
N PRO A 188 -10.21 10.31 16.76
CA PRO A 188 -9.94 11.40 17.68
C PRO A 188 -10.70 11.10 18.97
N SER A 189 -9.98 10.96 20.07
CA SER A 189 -10.55 11.03 21.42
C SER A 189 -10.98 12.46 21.72
#